data_AF-W4GA62-F1
#
_entry.id   AF-W4GA62-F1
#
_cell.length_a   1.000
_cell.length_b   1.000
_cell.length_c   1.000
_cell.angle_alpha   90.00
_cell.angle_beta   90.00
_cell.angle_gamma   90.00
#
_symmetry.space_group_name_H-M   'P 1'
#
loop_
_entity.id
_entity.type
_entity.pdbx_description
1 polymer ?
#
loop_
_entity_poly.entity_id
_entity_poly.type
_entity_poly.pdbx_seq_one_letter_code
_entity_poly.pdbx_strand_id
1 'polypeptide(L)'
;MGAAASAKPKYRQELSSHDLSRKLSKINLQPGALQQQTEEASERRRTVDAILQQVRQGDTNNVTPLEYQVYLAYATGKDSLGRPMRDRVSAIHKSLVAKGLLVWFDADKSVASSKMIDHGVLNSNVVVVFLTRAYMNQVNSDGLLDSNQYEFCQALATQTMTHIVLCVMEEDLKRYDNLTGEWREIVGDSECLDFTDEAFLDVGCDELADKIRTLNAKPRVPLDMGLSGIKELIRLLKNSLTPRPTCTKVMKRLVGLAMLAPFADKMVAKGILPVLVRSLGTNKVAVPNTELALLLLKIIARTSCVYRRKIITLIESRHKMPLFTMLLKEGEGSTKEHTSGLVRNLFSGGSIKVFEKNEWFQELVKMLVQLLEHGLSSQQYEAGAALGAIALNKEYQPSIVKENGIRVCVAQMTSQSTVEGVRDKSALVLRCLSATEENQREIGIEGGVEAFLSLLQNGTQAQRETSSAALNWLMEVPENRTILVKERGIRTLLNYVVRGQKFVRQQSISALSKLAPHSEFQVPLAQAGVLGPCVAIMETGNDSQKTAACNILLAVASTEAVGNMADTVPSVVKLYNTGTLSQKTAAKQVLERLCRHRALRGTILGMVGADDLMLR
;
A
#
# COMPACT_ATOMS: atom_id res chain seq x y z
N MET A 1 33.46 15.11 -16.36
CA MET A 1 32.69 16.29 -15.94
C MET A 1 31.85 16.76 -17.11
N GLY A 2 30.54 16.62 -16.99
CA GLY A 2 29.56 17.15 -17.92
C GLY A 2 28.27 17.26 -17.14
N ALA A 3 28.11 18.39 -16.44
CA ALA A 3 26.90 18.67 -15.70
C ALA A 3 25.74 18.74 -16.71
N ALA A 4 24.94 17.67 -16.77
CA ALA A 4 23.61 17.77 -17.33
C ALA A 4 22.89 18.83 -16.50
N ALA A 5 22.55 19.95 -17.14
CA ALA A 5 21.78 21.01 -16.50
C ALA A 5 20.53 20.37 -15.89
N SER A 6 20.46 20.35 -14.56
CA SER A 6 19.30 19.95 -13.79
C SER A 6 18.13 20.79 -14.26
N ALA A 7 17.22 20.19 -15.03
CA ALA A 7 15.94 20.79 -15.34
C ALA A 7 15.16 20.85 -14.02
N LYS A 8 15.20 22.02 -13.37
CA LYS A 8 14.34 22.29 -12.22
C LYS A 8 12.90 22.36 -12.74
N PRO A 9 11.92 21.73 -12.08
CA PRO A 9 10.54 22.13 -12.30
C PRO A 9 10.44 23.61 -11.95
N LYS A 10 9.72 24.38 -12.78
CA LYS A 10 9.57 25.83 -12.58
C LYS A 10 8.65 26.07 -11.38
N TYR A 11 9.22 26.11 -10.17
CA TYR A 11 8.54 26.63 -8.99
C TYR A 11 8.68 28.15 -8.93
N ARG A 12 7.63 28.78 -8.42
CA ARG A 12 7.48 30.19 -8.02
C ARG A 12 8.74 31.07 -8.18
N GLN A 13 8.68 32.03 -9.11
CA GLN A 13 9.33 33.33 -8.85
C GLN A 13 8.53 33.98 -7.72
N GLU A 14 9.19 34.28 -6.61
CA GLU A 14 8.59 34.98 -5.46
C GLU A 14 7.84 36.23 -5.95
N LEU A 15 6.51 36.19 -5.91
CA LEU A 15 5.70 37.40 -6.04
C LEU A 15 5.86 38.18 -4.73
N SER A 16 6.36 39.41 -4.84
CA SER A 16 6.55 40.28 -3.68
C SER A 16 5.21 40.54 -2.98
N SER A 17 5.23 40.76 -1.65
CA SER A 17 4.05 41.14 -0.86
C SER A 17 3.30 42.36 -1.41
N HIS A 18 4.00 43.19 -2.18
CA HIS A 18 3.48 44.38 -2.83
C HIS A 18 2.59 44.06 -4.05
N ASP A 19 2.83 42.94 -4.75
CA ASP A 19 2.04 42.52 -5.92
C ASP A 19 0.73 41.82 -5.53
N LEU A 20 0.76 41.07 -4.41
CA LEU A 20 -0.42 40.46 -3.78
C LEU A 20 -1.42 41.53 -3.30
N SER A 21 -0.93 42.60 -2.69
CA SER A 21 -1.76 43.71 -2.19
C SER A 21 -2.46 44.49 -3.30
N ARG A 22 -1.86 44.58 -4.49
CA ARG A 22 -2.46 45.26 -5.67
C ARG A 22 -3.53 44.42 -6.39
N LYS A 23 -3.49 43.09 -6.30
CA LYS A 23 -4.55 42.23 -6.87
C LYS A 23 -5.82 42.22 -6.02
N LEU A 24 -5.69 42.33 -4.70
CA LEU A 24 -6.82 42.39 -3.77
C LEU A 24 -7.67 43.67 -3.91
N SER A 25 -7.11 44.77 -4.43
CA SER A 25 -7.80 46.07 -4.51
C SER A 25 -8.70 46.26 -5.74
N LYS A 26 -8.95 45.22 -6.56
CA LYS A 26 -9.73 45.34 -7.82
C LYS A 26 -11.02 44.50 -7.88
N ILE A 27 -11.48 43.92 -6.78
CA ILE A 27 -12.74 43.16 -6.77
C ILE A 27 -13.88 44.10 -6.36
N ASN A 28 -14.60 44.63 -7.36
CA ASN A 28 -15.85 45.35 -7.18
C ASN A 28 -16.98 44.43 -7.69
N LEU A 29 -17.86 43.95 -6.80
CA LEU A 29 -18.95 43.02 -7.15
C LEU A 29 -20.30 43.54 -6.62
N GLN A 30 -21.33 43.51 -7.46
CA GLN A 30 -22.70 43.92 -7.13
C GLN A 30 -23.47 42.82 -6.36
N PRO A 31 -24.29 43.16 -5.35
CA PRO A 31 -24.86 42.21 -4.38
C PRO A 31 -26.03 41.32 -4.88
N GLY A 32 -26.76 41.70 -5.93
CA GLY A 32 -27.97 40.97 -6.36
C GLY A 32 -27.71 39.67 -7.14
N ALA A 33 -26.59 39.57 -7.86
CA ALA A 33 -26.21 38.37 -8.62
C ALA A 33 -25.60 37.26 -7.74
N LEU A 34 -25.10 37.61 -6.55
CA LEU A 34 -24.46 36.68 -5.62
C LEU A 34 -25.44 35.69 -5.00
N GLN A 35 -26.70 36.11 -4.76
CA GLN A 35 -27.68 35.33 -3.99
C GLN A 35 -28.30 34.19 -4.80
N GLN A 36 -28.63 34.43 -6.07
CA GLN A 36 -29.06 33.37 -7.00
C GLN A 36 -27.91 32.39 -7.33
N GLN A 37 -26.68 32.90 -7.54
CA GLN A 37 -25.52 32.03 -7.77
C GLN A 37 -25.19 31.15 -6.55
N THR A 38 -25.45 31.61 -5.33
CA THR A 38 -25.20 30.81 -4.12
C THR A 38 -26.24 29.73 -3.88
N GLU A 39 -27.52 29.98 -4.20
CA GLU A 39 -28.58 28.97 -4.14
C GLU A 39 -28.39 27.87 -5.19
N GLU A 40 -28.14 28.24 -6.44
CA GLU A 40 -27.92 27.29 -7.54
C GLU A 40 -26.64 26.46 -7.31
N ALA A 41 -25.57 27.08 -6.79
CA ALA A 41 -24.38 26.36 -6.35
C ALA A 41 -24.66 25.43 -5.16
N SER A 42 -25.56 25.81 -4.24
CA SER A 42 -25.99 24.95 -3.13
C SER A 42 -26.75 23.71 -3.58
N GLU A 43 -27.60 23.86 -4.60
CA GLU A 43 -28.39 22.77 -5.15
C GLU A 43 -27.51 21.79 -5.92
N ARG A 44 -26.65 22.30 -6.82
CA ARG A 44 -25.68 21.48 -7.57
C ARG A 44 -24.77 20.68 -6.63
N ARG A 45 -24.37 21.24 -5.48
CA ARG A 45 -23.60 20.51 -4.44
C ARG A 45 -24.36 19.32 -3.87
N ARG A 46 -25.62 19.52 -3.47
CA ARG A 46 -26.46 18.44 -2.95
C ARG A 46 -26.66 17.34 -4.01
N THR A 47 -26.73 17.73 -5.28
CA THR A 47 -26.80 16.78 -6.39
C THR A 47 -25.53 15.93 -6.50
N VAL A 48 -24.33 16.52 -6.39
CA VAL A 48 -23.06 15.74 -6.39
C VAL A 48 -23.02 14.74 -5.24
N ASP A 49 -23.40 15.16 -4.03
CA ASP A 49 -23.42 14.29 -2.85
C ASP A 49 -24.42 13.12 -3.01
N ALA A 50 -25.59 13.39 -3.59
CA ALA A 50 -26.58 12.35 -3.89
C ALA A 50 -26.06 11.35 -4.94
N ILE A 51 -25.40 11.84 -6.00
CA ILE A 51 -24.78 10.99 -7.03
C ILE A 51 -23.68 10.12 -6.40
N LEU A 52 -22.82 10.69 -5.55
CA LEU A 52 -21.77 9.94 -4.84
C LEU A 52 -22.36 8.78 -4.03
N GLN A 53 -23.49 8.99 -3.33
CA GLN A 53 -24.17 7.94 -2.59
C GLN A 53 -24.78 6.86 -3.50
N GLN A 54 -25.41 7.24 -4.62
CA GLN A 54 -26.00 6.29 -5.57
C GLN A 54 -24.93 5.40 -6.24
N VAL A 55 -23.83 6.00 -6.69
CA VAL A 55 -22.72 5.25 -7.31
C VAL A 55 -22.08 4.30 -6.30
N ARG A 56 -21.98 4.68 -5.02
CA ARG A 56 -21.52 3.79 -3.93
C ARG A 56 -22.44 2.58 -3.72
N GLN A 57 -23.73 2.76 -3.89
CA GLN A 57 -24.74 1.68 -3.80
C GLN A 57 -24.78 0.80 -5.07
N GLY A 58 -23.99 1.14 -6.09
CA GLY A 58 -23.85 0.35 -7.32
C GLY A 58 -24.86 0.68 -8.41
N ASP A 59 -25.68 1.72 -8.23
CA ASP A 59 -26.82 2.05 -9.08
C ASP A 59 -26.41 3.03 -10.20
N THR A 60 -25.53 2.58 -11.10
CA THR A 60 -24.87 3.46 -12.09
C THR A 60 -25.64 3.66 -13.40
N ASN A 61 -26.71 2.89 -13.65
CA ASN A 61 -27.38 2.87 -14.96
C ASN A 61 -28.37 4.03 -15.17
N ASN A 62 -28.77 4.72 -14.09
CA ASN A 62 -29.79 5.79 -14.13
C ASN A 62 -29.26 7.17 -13.68
N VAL A 63 -27.95 7.31 -13.45
CA VAL A 63 -27.36 8.57 -13.03
C VAL A 63 -27.09 9.44 -14.25
N THR A 64 -27.78 10.58 -14.37
CA THR A 64 -27.46 11.57 -15.41
C THR A 64 -26.13 12.24 -15.05
N PRO A 65 -25.10 12.19 -15.92
CA PRO A 65 -23.81 12.75 -15.58
C PRO A 65 -23.88 14.29 -15.54
N LEU A 66 -23.52 14.88 -14.40
CA LEU A 66 -23.10 16.28 -14.37
C LEU A 66 -21.68 16.39 -14.93
N GLU A 67 -21.44 17.38 -15.80
CA GLU A 67 -20.08 17.75 -16.19
C GLU A 67 -19.40 18.46 -15.01
N TYR A 68 -18.58 17.71 -14.27
CA TYR A 68 -17.77 18.27 -13.19
C TYR A 68 -16.63 19.10 -13.78
N GLN A 69 -16.33 20.20 -13.11
CA GLN A 69 -15.22 21.05 -13.50
C GLN A 69 -13.87 20.49 -13.06
N VAL A 70 -13.85 19.69 -11.99
CA VAL A 70 -12.61 19.14 -11.45
C VAL A 70 -12.84 17.85 -10.65
N TYR A 71 -11.95 16.88 -10.82
CA TYR A 71 -11.80 15.67 -10.01
C TYR A 71 -10.59 15.80 -9.07
N LEU A 72 -10.73 15.40 -7.80
CA LEU A 72 -9.64 15.39 -6.83
C LEU A 72 -9.06 13.97 -6.61
N ALA A 73 -7.83 13.76 -7.04
CA ALA A 73 -7.06 12.53 -6.91
C ALA A 73 -6.03 12.64 -5.77
N TYR A 74 -6.06 11.73 -4.80
CA TYR A 74 -5.15 11.72 -3.63
C TYR A 74 -4.99 10.34 -3.01
N ALA A 75 -3.89 10.12 -2.28
CA ALA A 75 -3.72 8.90 -1.47
C ALA A 75 -4.26 9.10 -0.06
N THR A 76 -5.00 8.09 0.44
CA THR A 76 -5.38 8.04 1.85
C THR A 76 -4.14 7.79 2.72
N GLY A 77 -4.20 8.24 3.97
CA GLY A 77 -3.09 8.14 4.92
C GLY A 77 -2.64 9.51 5.41
N LYS A 78 -1.36 9.60 5.75
CA LYS A 78 -0.72 10.82 6.25
C LYS A 78 0.39 11.24 5.29
N ASP A 79 0.70 12.53 5.30
CA ASP A 79 1.90 13.04 4.63
C ASP A 79 3.15 12.88 5.53
N SER A 80 4.31 13.30 5.01
CA SER A 80 5.60 13.26 5.71
C SER A 80 5.67 14.03 7.03
N LEU A 81 4.73 14.95 7.30
CA LEU A 81 4.59 15.66 8.57
C LEU A 81 3.55 15.02 9.50
N GLY A 82 3.00 13.87 9.12
CA GLY A 82 2.01 13.15 9.91
C GLY A 82 0.59 13.72 9.82
N ARG A 83 0.35 14.68 8.91
CA ARG A 83 -0.96 15.33 8.74
C ARG A 83 -1.88 14.41 7.92
N PRO A 84 -3.16 14.22 8.30
CA PRO A 84 -4.07 13.38 7.54
C PRO A 84 -4.40 13.98 6.17
N MET A 85 -4.09 13.24 5.10
CA MET A 85 -4.30 13.72 3.73
C MET A 85 -5.77 13.99 3.40
N ARG A 86 -6.69 13.20 3.96
CA ARG A 86 -8.14 13.40 3.81
C ARG A 86 -8.55 14.80 4.26
N ASP A 87 -8.04 15.26 5.39
CA ASP A 87 -8.44 16.54 5.99
C ASP A 87 -7.91 17.71 5.18
N ARG A 88 -6.64 17.61 4.74
CA ARG A 88 -5.99 18.61 3.88
C ARG A 88 -6.73 18.77 2.55
N VAL A 89 -7.01 17.66 1.86
CA VAL A 89 -7.75 17.68 0.58
C VAL A 89 -9.20 18.16 0.80
N SER A 90 -9.82 17.83 1.94
CA SER A 90 -11.15 18.33 2.29
C SER A 90 -11.19 19.85 2.48
N ALA A 91 -10.13 20.45 3.05
CA ALA A 91 -10.01 21.90 3.17
C ALA A 91 -9.90 22.57 1.79
N ILE A 92 -9.06 22.02 0.90
CA ILE A 92 -8.92 22.50 -0.49
C ILE A 92 -10.25 22.36 -1.23
N HIS A 93 -10.92 21.21 -1.12
CA HIS A 93 -12.25 20.99 -1.68
C HIS A 93 -13.24 22.07 -1.24
N LYS A 94 -13.34 22.35 0.06
CA LYS A 94 -14.21 23.42 0.59
C LYS A 94 -13.88 24.79 0.00
N SER A 95 -12.60 25.12 -0.14
CA SER A 95 -12.15 26.39 -0.72
C SER A 95 -12.52 26.50 -2.21
N LEU A 96 -12.27 25.46 -3.01
CA LEU A 96 -12.64 25.43 -4.43
C LEU A 96 -14.15 25.54 -4.64
N VAL A 97 -14.92 24.85 -3.80
CA VAL A 97 -16.39 24.92 -3.80
C VAL A 97 -16.89 26.32 -3.42
N ALA A 98 -16.29 26.97 -2.42
CA ALA A 98 -16.65 28.34 -2.04
C ALA A 98 -16.37 29.35 -3.18
N LYS A 99 -15.41 29.02 -4.06
CA LYS A 99 -15.05 29.76 -5.27
C LYS A 99 -15.92 29.42 -6.48
N GLY A 100 -17.01 28.67 -6.28
CA GLY A 100 -18.02 28.35 -7.29
C GLY A 100 -17.65 27.20 -8.23
N LEU A 101 -16.63 26.40 -7.90
CA LEU A 101 -16.26 25.24 -8.71
C LEU A 101 -17.11 24.01 -8.37
N LEU A 102 -17.51 23.27 -9.41
CA LEU A 102 -18.18 21.98 -9.24
C LEU A 102 -17.14 20.85 -9.16
N VAL A 103 -16.93 20.33 -7.95
CA VAL A 103 -15.83 19.41 -7.64
C VAL A 103 -16.34 18.01 -7.35
N TRP A 104 -15.73 17.00 -7.98
CA TRP A 104 -15.88 15.60 -7.58
C TRP A 104 -14.80 15.23 -6.56
N PHE A 105 -15.22 14.90 -5.34
CA PHE A 105 -14.32 14.52 -4.25
C PHE A 105 -14.87 13.32 -3.46
N ASP A 106 -14.22 12.17 -3.60
CA ASP A 106 -14.50 11.02 -2.74
C ASP A 106 -13.65 11.09 -1.45
N ALA A 107 -14.25 11.63 -0.40
CA ALA A 107 -13.60 11.72 0.90
C ALA A 107 -13.38 10.35 1.55
N ASP A 108 -14.24 9.36 1.29
CA ASP A 108 -14.17 8.11 2.03
C ASP A 108 -13.12 7.15 1.50
N LYS A 109 -12.93 7.07 0.17
CA LYS A 109 -12.01 6.14 -0.51
C LYS A 109 -12.01 4.71 0.10
N SER A 110 -13.10 4.33 0.77
CA SER A 110 -13.21 3.14 1.61
C SER A 110 -13.54 1.91 0.78
N VAL A 111 -14.00 2.12 -0.46
CA VAL A 111 -14.22 1.10 -1.46
C VAL A 111 -13.40 1.52 -2.68
N ALA A 112 -12.37 0.75 -3.02
CA ALA A 112 -11.68 0.87 -4.29
C ALA A 112 -12.63 0.44 -5.42
N SER A 113 -13.61 1.27 -5.75
CA SER A 113 -14.60 1.00 -6.78
C SER A 113 -14.14 1.65 -8.08
N SER A 114 -13.74 0.82 -9.05
CA SER A 114 -13.43 1.27 -10.41
C SER A 114 -14.56 2.12 -10.97
N LYS A 115 -15.83 1.79 -10.64
CA LYS A 115 -17.01 2.54 -11.08
C LYS A 115 -17.06 3.99 -10.58
N MET A 116 -16.64 4.24 -9.34
CA MET A 116 -16.61 5.62 -8.80
C MET A 116 -15.52 6.44 -9.48
N ILE A 117 -14.36 5.83 -9.68
CA ILE A 117 -13.25 6.46 -10.40
C ILE A 117 -13.68 6.75 -11.84
N ASP A 118 -14.26 5.77 -12.52
CA ASP A 118 -14.75 5.90 -13.89
C ASP A 118 -15.76 7.03 -14.00
N HIS A 119 -16.79 7.03 -13.14
CA HIS A 119 -17.81 8.07 -13.16
C HIS A 119 -17.23 9.46 -12.89
N GLY A 120 -16.38 9.61 -11.86
CA GLY A 120 -15.81 10.90 -11.51
C GLY A 120 -14.84 11.42 -12.57
N VAL A 121 -13.87 10.59 -12.97
CA VAL A 121 -12.83 10.98 -13.93
C VAL A 121 -13.42 11.20 -15.32
N LEU A 122 -14.29 10.32 -15.83
CA LEU A 122 -14.84 10.46 -17.18
C LEU A 122 -15.69 11.73 -17.35
N ASN A 123 -16.41 12.11 -16.30
CA ASN A 123 -17.30 13.28 -16.30
C ASN A 123 -16.62 14.56 -15.76
N SER A 124 -15.31 14.53 -15.49
CA SER A 124 -14.55 15.71 -15.07
C SER A 124 -13.65 16.22 -16.19
N ASN A 125 -13.59 17.54 -16.37
CA ASN A 125 -12.75 18.13 -17.40
C ASN A 125 -11.28 18.34 -16.95
N VAL A 126 -11.05 18.63 -15.67
CA VAL A 126 -9.72 18.75 -15.06
C VAL A 126 -9.54 17.69 -13.98
N VAL A 127 -8.34 17.12 -13.85
CA VAL A 127 -7.96 16.26 -12.73
C VAL A 127 -6.87 16.94 -11.92
N VAL A 128 -7.08 17.10 -10.63
CA VAL A 128 -6.06 17.60 -9.69
C VAL A 128 -5.49 16.43 -8.93
N VAL A 129 -4.18 16.22 -9.04
CA VAL A 129 -3.45 15.19 -8.32
C VAL A 129 -2.69 15.81 -7.15
N PHE A 130 -3.04 15.40 -5.94
CA PHE A 130 -2.32 15.75 -4.71
C PHE A 130 -1.15 14.80 -4.49
N LEU A 131 0.04 15.26 -4.84
CA LEU A 131 1.24 14.46 -4.91
C LEU A 131 1.86 14.28 -3.53
N THR A 132 1.86 13.03 -3.07
CA THR A 132 2.62 12.53 -1.90
C THR A 132 3.45 11.31 -2.31
N ARG A 133 4.40 10.93 -1.47
CA ARG A 133 5.25 9.75 -1.68
C ARG A 133 4.39 8.48 -1.64
N ALA A 134 3.36 8.46 -0.80
CA ALA A 134 2.37 7.40 -0.78
C ALA A 134 1.61 7.27 -2.11
N TYR A 135 1.14 8.39 -2.68
CA TYR A 135 0.44 8.38 -3.98
C TYR A 135 1.36 7.88 -5.10
N MET A 136 2.58 8.43 -5.18
CA MET A 136 3.58 8.03 -6.17
C MET A 136 3.92 6.54 -6.08
N ASN A 137 4.15 6.02 -4.85
CA ASN A 137 4.47 4.61 -4.63
C ASN A 137 3.31 3.67 -5.00
N GLN A 138 2.06 4.07 -4.74
CA GLN A 138 0.87 3.29 -5.11
C GLN A 138 0.67 3.25 -6.63
N VAL A 139 0.98 4.33 -7.33
CA VAL A 139 0.92 4.32 -8.80
C VAL A 139 2.08 3.52 -9.41
N ASN A 140 3.28 3.56 -8.80
CA ASN A 140 4.45 2.76 -9.19
C ASN A 140 4.38 1.28 -8.73
N SER A 141 3.30 0.88 -8.04
CA SER A 141 3.14 -0.47 -7.48
C SER A 141 2.96 -1.54 -8.56
N ASP A 142 2.88 -2.81 -8.16
CA ASP A 142 2.76 -3.97 -9.06
C ASP A 142 1.37 -4.09 -9.72
N GLY A 143 0.46 -3.16 -9.43
CA GLY A 143 -0.84 -3.05 -10.10
C GLY A 143 -1.87 -4.09 -9.65
N LEU A 144 -1.60 -4.81 -8.56
CA LEU A 144 -2.61 -5.61 -7.88
C LEU A 144 -3.50 -4.69 -7.04
N LEU A 145 -4.48 -4.06 -7.70
CA LEU A 145 -5.66 -3.42 -7.08
C LEU A 145 -5.44 -2.10 -6.31
N ASP A 146 -4.41 -1.30 -6.63
CA ASP A 146 -4.31 0.06 -6.09
C ASP A 146 -5.20 1.05 -6.85
N SER A 147 -6.25 1.54 -6.19
CA SER A 147 -7.22 2.52 -6.73
C SER A 147 -6.55 3.73 -7.38
N ASN A 148 -5.46 4.25 -6.78
CA ASN A 148 -4.75 5.43 -7.26
C ASN A 148 -3.98 5.18 -8.57
N GLN A 149 -3.46 3.97 -8.79
CA GLN A 149 -2.85 3.63 -10.07
C GLN A 149 -3.89 3.66 -11.19
N TYR A 150 -5.05 3.02 -10.94
CA TYR A 150 -6.15 2.99 -11.89
C TYR A 150 -6.69 4.40 -12.16
N GLU A 151 -6.93 5.19 -11.12
CA GLU A 151 -7.35 6.59 -11.16
C GLU A 151 -6.42 7.44 -12.03
N PHE A 152 -5.10 7.37 -11.79
CA PHE A 152 -4.13 8.13 -12.58
C PHE A 152 -4.07 7.66 -14.04
N CYS A 153 -4.14 6.35 -14.30
CA CYS A 153 -4.18 5.83 -15.67
C CYS A 153 -5.43 6.29 -16.43
N GLN A 154 -6.59 6.26 -15.78
CA GLN A 154 -7.84 6.77 -16.36
C GLN A 154 -7.73 8.28 -16.64
N ALA A 155 -7.11 9.03 -15.72
CA ALA A 155 -6.88 10.45 -15.90
C ALA A 155 -5.97 10.74 -17.11
N LEU A 156 -4.89 9.98 -17.25
CA LEU A 156 -3.95 10.11 -18.36
C LEU A 156 -4.60 9.77 -19.71
N ALA A 157 -5.49 8.77 -19.75
CA ALA A 157 -6.21 8.38 -20.96
C ALA A 157 -7.19 9.46 -21.43
N THR A 158 -7.89 10.10 -20.48
CA THR A 158 -9.05 10.94 -20.78
C THR A 158 -8.72 12.43 -20.75
N GLN A 159 -8.02 12.93 -19.72
CA GLN A 159 -7.59 14.32 -19.61
C GLN A 159 -6.22 14.60 -20.23
N THR A 160 -5.33 13.59 -20.32
CA THR A 160 -3.91 13.76 -20.66
C THR A 160 -3.16 14.66 -19.66
N MET A 161 -1.83 14.74 -19.74
CA MET A 161 -1.06 15.65 -18.89
C MET A 161 -1.42 17.14 -19.09
N THR A 162 -2.11 17.51 -20.17
CA THR A 162 -2.49 18.90 -20.44
C THR A 162 -3.62 19.43 -19.55
N HIS A 163 -4.46 18.53 -19.01
CA HIS A 163 -5.58 18.86 -18.11
C HIS A 163 -5.43 18.18 -16.73
N ILE A 164 -4.22 17.71 -16.41
CA ILE A 164 -3.85 17.26 -15.07
C ILE A 164 -3.07 18.38 -14.37
N VAL A 165 -3.53 18.81 -13.20
CA VAL A 165 -2.84 19.79 -12.35
C VAL A 165 -2.20 19.06 -11.17
N LEU A 166 -0.90 19.22 -10.99
CA LEU A 166 -0.15 18.59 -9.91
C LEU A 166 -0.04 19.56 -8.74
N CYS A 167 -0.48 19.13 -7.56
CA CYS A 167 -0.37 19.89 -6.31
C CYS A 167 0.58 19.13 -5.36
N VAL A 168 1.77 19.68 -5.11
CA VAL A 168 2.80 19.07 -4.28
C VAL A 168 2.45 19.25 -2.81
N MET A 169 2.27 18.15 -2.10
CA MET A 169 1.83 18.15 -0.69
C MET A 169 2.97 17.96 0.31
N GLU A 170 4.14 17.53 -0.17
CA GLU A 170 5.34 17.22 0.62
C GLU A 170 6.59 17.91 0.05
N GLU A 171 7.44 18.45 0.94
CA GLU A 171 8.58 19.29 0.57
C GLU A 171 9.61 18.55 -0.30
N ASP A 172 9.83 17.27 -0.02
CA ASP A 172 10.76 16.43 -0.77
C ASP A 172 10.34 16.27 -2.23
N LEU A 173 9.05 16.31 -2.54
CA LEU A 173 8.53 16.12 -3.90
C LEU A 173 8.55 17.39 -4.75
N LYS A 174 8.98 18.54 -4.18
CA LYS A 174 9.29 19.71 -4.99
C LYS A 174 10.47 19.44 -5.92
N ARG A 175 11.43 18.60 -5.54
CA ARG A 175 12.61 18.34 -6.37
C ARG A 175 12.31 17.24 -7.40
N TYR A 176 12.53 17.53 -8.69
CA TYR A 176 12.36 16.56 -9.77
C TYR A 176 13.14 15.25 -9.52
N ASP A 177 14.35 15.37 -8.98
CA ASP A 177 15.23 14.23 -8.68
C ASP A 177 14.64 13.25 -7.65
N ASN A 178 13.63 13.69 -6.89
CA ASN A 178 12.94 12.88 -5.89
C ASN A 178 11.69 12.16 -6.44
N LEU A 179 11.27 12.45 -7.68
CA LEU A 179 10.27 11.66 -8.40
C LEU A 179 10.88 10.33 -8.84
N THR A 180 10.10 9.26 -8.86
CA THR A 180 10.59 7.89 -9.07
C THR A 180 9.73 7.14 -10.09
N GLY A 181 10.26 6.06 -10.64
CA GLY A 181 9.54 5.18 -11.56
C GLY A 181 8.94 5.87 -12.78
N GLU A 182 7.73 5.44 -13.13
CA GLU A 182 6.97 5.93 -14.27
C GLU A 182 6.60 7.42 -14.13
N TRP A 183 6.38 7.89 -12.90
CA TRP A 183 6.05 9.29 -12.60
C TRP A 183 7.10 10.26 -13.12
N ARG A 184 8.38 9.97 -12.87
CA ARG A 184 9.49 10.83 -13.30
C ARG A 184 9.44 11.11 -14.80
N GLU A 185 9.14 10.08 -15.59
CA GLU A 185 9.10 10.17 -17.06
C GLU A 185 7.79 10.76 -17.59
N ILE A 186 6.66 10.49 -16.94
CA ILE A 186 5.34 10.95 -17.38
C ILE A 186 5.12 12.42 -17.01
N VAL A 187 5.46 12.80 -15.78
CA VAL A 187 5.33 14.17 -15.30
C VAL A 187 6.38 15.08 -15.92
N GLY A 188 7.62 14.60 -16.06
CA GLY A 188 8.69 15.38 -16.70
C GLY A 188 8.78 16.80 -16.14
N ASP A 189 8.78 17.79 -17.04
CA ASP A 189 8.89 19.22 -16.71
C ASP A 189 7.52 19.90 -16.44
N SER A 190 6.49 19.13 -16.09
CA SER A 190 5.15 19.70 -15.84
C SER A 190 5.18 20.71 -14.68
N GLU A 191 4.37 21.76 -14.81
CA GLU A 191 4.21 22.75 -13.75
C GLU A 191 3.44 22.17 -12.56
N CYS A 192 3.96 22.40 -11.36
CA CYS A 192 3.36 21.97 -10.10
C CYS A 192 2.99 23.19 -9.25
N LEU A 193 1.87 23.08 -8.53
CA LEU A 193 1.48 24.03 -7.50
C LEU A 193 2.02 23.56 -6.14
N ASP A 194 2.45 24.50 -5.31
CA ASP A 194 3.00 24.24 -3.99
C ASP A 194 1.89 24.30 -2.93
N PHE A 195 1.64 23.17 -2.27
CA PHE A 195 0.69 23.02 -1.18
C PHE A 195 1.39 22.44 0.06
N THR A 196 2.71 22.57 0.23
CA THR A 196 3.39 21.93 1.38
C THR A 196 3.12 22.66 2.70
N ASP A 197 2.95 23.98 2.63
CA ASP A 197 2.71 24.87 3.76
C ASP A 197 1.22 25.29 3.85
N GLU A 198 0.61 25.06 5.01
CA GLU A 198 -0.79 25.40 5.26
C GLU A 198 -1.01 26.91 5.41
N ALA A 199 0.01 27.69 5.77
CA ALA A 199 -0.11 29.14 5.89
C ALA A 199 -0.47 29.82 4.54
N PHE A 200 -0.18 29.16 3.43
CA PHE A 200 -0.46 29.66 2.08
C PHE A 200 -1.60 28.90 1.38
N LEU A 201 -2.38 28.10 2.11
CA LEU A 201 -3.42 27.24 1.54
C LEU A 201 -4.45 28.04 0.73
N ASP A 202 -4.91 29.17 1.25
CA ASP A 202 -5.92 30.00 0.59
C ASP A 202 -5.40 30.60 -0.72
N VAL A 203 -4.16 31.12 -0.71
CA VAL A 203 -3.50 31.66 -1.89
C VAL A 203 -3.28 30.56 -2.94
N GLY A 204 -2.86 29.37 -2.51
CA GLY A 204 -2.72 28.21 -3.39
C GLY A 204 -4.06 27.78 -3.99
N CYS A 205 -5.15 27.85 -3.22
CA CYS A 205 -6.50 27.56 -3.71
C CYS A 205 -7.01 28.59 -4.72
N ASP A 206 -6.67 29.87 -4.56
CA ASP A 206 -6.99 30.92 -5.54
C ASP A 206 -6.30 30.62 -6.88
N GLU A 207 -4.99 30.34 -6.85
CA GLU A 207 -4.20 29.99 -8.03
C GLU A 207 -4.70 28.70 -8.70
N LEU A 208 -5.00 27.67 -7.90
CA LEU A 208 -5.54 26.41 -8.39
C LEU A 208 -6.90 26.64 -9.07
N ALA A 209 -7.78 27.45 -8.49
CA ALA A 209 -9.08 27.74 -9.08
C ALA A 209 -8.96 28.48 -10.42
N ASP A 210 -8.05 29.45 -10.53
CA ASP A 210 -7.79 30.15 -11.79
C ASP A 210 -7.22 29.22 -12.86
N LYS A 211 -6.33 28.30 -12.48
CA LYS A 211 -5.78 27.30 -13.39
C LYS A 211 -6.86 26.32 -13.87
N ILE A 212 -7.74 25.86 -12.97
CA ILE A 212 -8.89 25.01 -13.31
C ILE A 212 -9.81 25.73 -14.30
N ARG A 213 -10.18 27.00 -14.04
CA ARG A 213 -11.03 27.79 -14.96
C ARG A 213 -10.40 27.95 -16.34
N THR A 214 -9.10 28.22 -16.37
CA THR A 214 -8.33 28.37 -17.62
C THR A 214 -8.32 27.07 -18.44
N LEU A 215 -8.16 25.93 -17.78
CA LEU A 215 -8.21 24.61 -18.44
C LEU A 215 -9.64 24.25 -18.85
N ASN A 216 -10.66 24.62 -18.06
CA ASN A 216 -12.06 24.40 -18.39
C ASN A 216 -12.55 25.16 -19.63
N ALA A 217 -11.90 26.26 -19.98
CA ALA A 217 -12.18 26.97 -21.22
C ALA A 217 -11.53 26.33 -22.46
N LYS A 218 -10.65 25.35 -22.30
CA LYS A 218 -9.94 24.70 -23.41
C LYS A 218 -10.61 23.38 -23.78
N PRO A 219 -10.70 23.05 -25.08
CA PRO A 219 -11.22 21.76 -25.49
C PRO A 219 -10.28 20.65 -25.04
N ARG A 220 -10.87 19.62 -24.41
CA ARG A 220 -10.16 18.38 -24.11
C ARG A 220 -9.85 17.65 -25.42
N VAL A 221 -8.58 17.30 -25.64
CA VAL A 221 -8.18 16.38 -26.70
C VAL A 221 -7.77 15.08 -26.02
N PRO A 222 -8.67 14.09 -25.90
CA PRO A 222 -8.31 12.78 -25.37
C PRO A 222 -7.14 12.21 -26.17
N LEU A 223 -6.36 11.32 -25.55
CA LEU A 223 -5.41 10.54 -26.32
C LEU A 223 -6.19 9.78 -27.40
N ASP A 224 -5.90 10.01 -28.68
CA ASP A 224 -6.55 9.29 -29.76
C ASP A 224 -6.31 7.78 -29.59
N MET A 225 -7.35 7.09 -29.13
CA MET A 225 -7.37 5.63 -28.95
C MET A 225 -7.34 4.92 -30.30
N GLY A 226 -7.56 5.64 -31.40
CA GLY A 226 -7.44 5.26 -32.80
C GLY A 226 -6.00 4.95 -33.26
N LEU A 227 -5.12 4.48 -32.38
CA LEU A 227 -4.09 3.51 -32.71
C LEU A 227 -3.06 3.85 -33.83
N SER A 228 -2.98 5.09 -34.32
CA SER A 228 -2.01 5.49 -35.34
C SER A 228 -0.69 5.89 -34.68
N GLY A 229 0.28 4.99 -34.65
CA GLY A 229 1.66 5.36 -34.28
C GLY A 229 2.49 4.26 -33.63
N ILE A 230 1.93 3.37 -32.80
CA ILE A 230 2.76 2.36 -32.08
C ILE A 230 3.59 1.50 -33.04
N LYS A 231 2.99 1.03 -34.14
CA LYS A 231 3.70 0.23 -35.14
C LYS A 231 4.90 1.00 -35.70
N GLU A 232 4.72 2.28 -35.95
CA GLU A 232 5.74 3.18 -36.51
C GLU A 232 6.82 3.52 -35.48
N LEU A 233 6.43 3.83 -34.23
CA LEU A 233 7.35 4.00 -33.11
C LEU A 233 8.24 2.77 -32.91
N ILE A 234 7.66 1.56 -32.94
CA ILE A 234 8.42 0.30 -32.83
C ILE A 234 9.29 0.10 -34.08
N ARG A 235 8.84 0.48 -35.27
CA ARG A 235 9.64 0.42 -36.51
C ARG A 235 10.89 1.30 -36.39
N LEU A 236 10.75 2.51 -35.86
CA LEU A 236 11.88 3.41 -35.58
C LEU A 236 12.89 2.77 -34.62
N LEU A 237 12.43 2.11 -33.54
CA LEU A 237 13.32 1.43 -32.60
C LEU A 237 13.99 0.17 -33.18
N LYS A 238 13.35 -0.50 -34.14
CA LYS A 238 13.93 -1.66 -34.84
C LYS A 238 15.02 -1.26 -35.85
N ASN A 239 14.93 -0.05 -36.39
CA ASN A 239 15.91 0.46 -37.35
C ASN A 239 17.20 0.87 -36.63
N SER A 240 18.30 0.18 -36.93
CA SER A 240 19.63 0.45 -36.35
C SER A 240 20.19 1.82 -36.72
N LEU A 241 19.69 2.45 -37.79
CA LEU A 241 20.11 3.78 -38.25
C LEU A 241 19.36 4.92 -37.55
N THR A 242 18.34 4.62 -36.73
CA THR A 242 17.58 5.67 -36.04
C THR A 242 18.48 6.43 -35.05
N PRO A 243 18.52 7.78 -35.11
CA PRO A 243 19.35 8.57 -34.20
C PRO A 243 19.00 8.31 -32.73
N ARG A 244 20.02 8.25 -31.87
CA ARG A 244 19.84 7.99 -30.42
C ARG A 244 18.83 8.94 -29.76
N PRO A 245 18.84 10.27 -29.99
CA PRO A 245 17.86 11.18 -29.39
C PRO A 245 16.42 10.86 -29.82
N THR A 246 16.24 10.40 -31.06
CA THR A 246 14.94 9.95 -31.58
C THR A 246 14.48 8.68 -30.87
N CYS A 247 15.37 7.70 -30.69
CA CYS A 247 15.07 6.49 -29.91
C CYS A 247 14.64 6.83 -28.48
N THR A 248 15.33 7.76 -27.81
CA THR A 248 14.97 8.21 -26.46
C THR A 248 13.58 8.84 -26.43
N LYS A 249 13.28 9.77 -27.36
CA LYS A 249 11.93 10.38 -27.47
C LYS A 249 10.84 9.33 -27.71
N VAL A 250 11.10 8.37 -28.59
CA VAL A 250 10.18 7.26 -28.87
C VAL A 250 9.96 6.40 -27.63
N MET A 251 11.01 6.03 -26.91
CA MET A 251 10.92 5.23 -25.68
C MET A 251 10.13 5.95 -24.58
N LYS A 252 10.39 7.24 -24.34
CA LYS A 252 9.61 8.05 -23.38
C LYS A 252 8.13 8.11 -23.76
N ARG A 253 7.83 8.27 -25.06
CA ARG A 253 6.44 8.22 -25.54
C ARG A 253 5.78 6.87 -25.30
N LEU A 254 6.51 5.77 -25.51
CA LEU A 254 6.01 4.42 -25.25
C LEU A 254 5.82 4.17 -23.75
N VAL A 255 6.65 4.71 -22.86
CA VAL A 255 6.46 4.63 -21.40
C VAL A 255 5.11 5.24 -20.99
N GLY A 256 4.82 6.47 -21.43
CA GLY A 256 3.53 7.10 -21.13
C GLY A 256 2.33 6.32 -21.69
N LEU A 257 2.46 5.76 -22.90
CA LEU A 257 1.41 4.94 -23.51
C LEU A 257 1.22 3.59 -22.79
N ALA A 258 2.30 2.94 -22.36
CA ALA A 258 2.24 1.62 -21.75
C ALA A 258 1.57 1.62 -20.37
N MET A 259 1.34 2.80 -19.78
CA MET A 259 0.52 2.92 -18.58
C MET A 259 -0.91 2.42 -18.78
N LEU A 260 -1.38 2.51 -20.02
CA LEU A 260 -2.72 2.16 -20.44
C LEU A 260 -2.73 0.73 -21.01
N ALA A 261 -3.52 -0.16 -20.41
CA ALA A 261 -3.55 -1.58 -20.77
C ALA A 261 -3.73 -1.87 -22.28
N PRO A 262 -4.64 -1.20 -23.01
CA PRO A 262 -4.82 -1.45 -24.46
C PRO A 262 -3.57 -1.17 -25.30
N PHE A 263 -2.79 -0.15 -24.90
CA PHE A 263 -1.56 0.21 -25.61
C PHE A 263 -0.43 -0.78 -25.29
N ALA A 264 -0.30 -1.23 -24.05
CA ALA A 264 0.65 -2.27 -23.67
C ALA A 264 0.41 -3.57 -24.47
N ASP A 265 -0.86 -4.01 -24.57
CA ASP A 265 -1.25 -5.18 -25.36
C ASP A 265 -0.85 -5.04 -26.83
N LYS A 266 -1.15 -3.88 -27.41
CA LYS A 266 -0.76 -3.60 -28.79
C LYS A 266 0.75 -3.54 -29.00
N MET A 267 1.50 -2.96 -28.06
CA MET A 267 2.97 -2.93 -28.15
C MET A 267 3.54 -4.36 -28.16
N VAL A 268 3.04 -5.23 -27.28
CA VAL A 268 3.43 -6.65 -27.25
C VAL A 268 3.06 -7.34 -28.56
N ALA A 269 1.84 -7.15 -29.07
CA ALA A 269 1.40 -7.72 -30.34
C ALA A 269 2.22 -7.23 -31.55
N LYS A 270 2.79 -6.02 -31.51
CA LYS A 270 3.68 -5.49 -32.55
C LYS A 270 5.17 -5.81 -32.32
N GLY A 271 5.48 -6.61 -31.31
CA GLY A 271 6.81 -7.16 -31.06
C GLY A 271 7.77 -6.16 -30.42
N ILE A 272 7.32 -5.43 -29.40
CA ILE A 272 8.19 -4.55 -28.59
C ILE A 272 9.17 -5.35 -27.72
N LEU A 273 8.75 -6.49 -27.14
CA LEU A 273 9.54 -7.21 -26.14
C LEU A 273 10.95 -7.61 -26.63
N PRO A 274 11.13 -8.19 -27.84
CA PRO A 274 12.46 -8.50 -28.35
C PRO A 274 13.33 -7.26 -28.58
N VAL A 275 12.72 -6.11 -28.86
CA VAL A 275 13.44 -4.83 -29.02
C VAL A 275 13.95 -4.37 -27.66
N LEU A 276 13.10 -4.38 -26.62
CA LEU A 276 13.49 -3.96 -25.27
C LEU A 276 14.58 -4.85 -24.68
N VAL A 277 14.43 -6.18 -24.78
CA VAL A 277 15.44 -7.12 -24.25
C VAL A 277 16.78 -6.99 -25.00
N ARG A 278 16.76 -6.61 -26.29
CA ARG A 278 17.99 -6.29 -27.04
C ARG A 278 18.62 -4.98 -26.54
N SER A 279 17.81 -3.97 -26.22
CA SER A 279 18.25 -2.68 -25.69
C SER A 279 18.82 -2.75 -24.26
N LEU A 280 18.66 -3.86 -23.55
CA LEU A 280 19.26 -4.05 -22.22
C LEU A 280 20.81 -4.13 -22.22
N GLY A 281 21.47 -3.99 -23.37
CA GLY A 281 22.93 -3.95 -23.45
C GLY A 281 23.61 -5.30 -23.22
N THR A 282 24.93 -5.32 -23.34
CA THR A 282 25.81 -6.46 -22.98
C THR A 282 26.64 -6.06 -21.76
N ASN A 283 27.40 -7.00 -21.17
CA ASN A 283 28.12 -6.90 -19.88
C ASN A 283 29.16 -5.75 -19.73
N LYS A 284 29.05 -4.62 -20.45
CA LYS A 284 29.87 -3.42 -20.28
C LYS A 284 28.99 -2.16 -20.36
N VAL A 285 29.13 -1.30 -19.34
CA VAL A 285 28.68 0.10 -19.18
C VAL A 285 27.54 0.56 -20.11
N ALA A 286 26.34 0.68 -19.52
CA ALA A 286 25.14 1.39 -19.96
C ALA A 286 25.02 1.68 -21.47
N VAL A 287 24.23 0.87 -22.18
CA VAL A 287 23.77 1.20 -23.53
C VAL A 287 22.75 2.34 -23.45
N PRO A 288 22.76 3.32 -24.37
CA PRO A 288 21.74 4.37 -24.40
C PRO A 288 20.33 3.77 -24.40
N ASN A 289 19.48 4.22 -23.47
CA ASN A 289 18.11 3.76 -23.22
C ASN A 289 17.92 2.44 -22.44
N THR A 290 18.96 1.87 -21.81
CA THR A 290 18.77 0.70 -20.92
C THR A 290 17.77 0.99 -19.81
N GLU A 291 17.85 2.16 -19.16
CA GLU A 291 16.92 2.59 -18.12
C GLU A 291 15.46 2.62 -18.61
N LEU A 292 15.20 3.27 -19.75
CA LEU A 292 13.86 3.33 -20.34
C LEU A 292 13.36 1.96 -20.79
N ALA A 293 14.25 1.07 -21.24
CA ALA A 293 13.90 -0.30 -21.59
C ALA A 293 13.51 -1.12 -20.35
N LEU A 294 14.25 -0.97 -19.24
CA LEU A 294 13.90 -1.56 -17.96
C LEU A 294 12.55 -1.05 -17.46
N LEU A 295 12.34 0.26 -17.51
CA LEU A 295 11.07 0.88 -17.10
C LEU A 295 9.91 0.37 -17.95
N LEU A 296 10.05 0.32 -19.27
CA LEU A 296 9.00 -0.17 -20.15
C LEU A 296 8.73 -1.68 -19.96
N LEU A 297 9.77 -2.49 -19.73
CA LEU A 297 9.61 -3.90 -19.36
C LEU A 297 8.92 -4.05 -18.00
N LYS A 298 9.28 -3.22 -17.00
CA LYS A 298 8.64 -3.19 -15.68
C LYS A 298 7.15 -2.92 -15.83
N ILE A 299 6.78 -1.90 -16.60
CA ILE A 299 5.38 -1.56 -16.90
C ILE A 299 4.68 -2.73 -17.57
N ILE A 300 5.23 -3.31 -18.64
CA ILE A 300 4.57 -4.41 -19.37
C ILE A 300 4.46 -5.68 -18.50
N ALA A 301 5.46 -5.98 -17.67
CA ALA A 301 5.42 -7.11 -16.75
C ALA A 301 4.31 -6.97 -15.70
N ARG A 302 3.92 -5.74 -15.33
CA ARG A 302 2.85 -5.52 -14.35
C ARG A 302 1.47 -5.87 -14.93
N THR A 303 1.22 -5.55 -16.20
CA THR A 303 -0.13 -5.60 -16.80
C THR A 303 -0.69 -7.01 -16.98
N SER A 304 0.16 -8.03 -17.14
CA SER A 304 -0.32 -9.40 -17.37
C SER A 304 0.68 -10.46 -16.97
N CYS A 305 0.21 -11.50 -16.28
CA CYS A 305 1.00 -12.70 -15.99
C CYS A 305 1.46 -13.43 -17.27
N VAL A 306 0.78 -13.24 -18.40
CA VAL A 306 1.20 -13.78 -19.71
C VAL A 306 2.43 -13.03 -20.21
N TYR A 307 2.48 -11.70 -20.03
CA TYR A 307 3.63 -10.90 -20.45
C TYR A 307 4.84 -11.12 -19.56
N ARG A 308 4.65 -11.31 -18.24
CA ARG A 308 5.75 -11.75 -17.34
C ARG A 308 6.43 -13.00 -17.88
N ARG A 309 5.65 -14.04 -18.18
CA ARG A 309 6.15 -15.30 -18.75
C ARG A 309 6.90 -15.09 -20.06
N LYS A 310 6.35 -14.30 -21.00
CA LYS A 310 7.02 -13.97 -22.27
C LYS A 310 8.34 -13.22 -22.05
N ILE A 311 8.38 -12.29 -21.10
CA ILE A 311 9.59 -11.53 -20.75
C ILE A 311 10.65 -12.47 -20.16
N ILE A 312 10.27 -13.34 -19.22
CA ILE A 312 11.15 -14.36 -18.61
C ILE A 312 11.77 -15.23 -19.71
N THR A 313 10.96 -15.84 -20.58
CA THR A 313 11.46 -16.69 -21.69
C THR A 313 12.43 -15.93 -22.62
N LEU A 314 12.17 -14.64 -22.89
CA LEU A 314 13.04 -13.83 -23.74
C LEU A 314 14.37 -13.47 -23.07
N ILE A 315 14.36 -13.22 -21.76
CA ILE A 315 15.58 -12.93 -20.99
C ILE A 315 16.43 -14.21 -20.88
N GLU A 316 15.80 -15.37 -20.64
CA GLU A 316 16.45 -16.68 -20.56
C GLU A 316 17.09 -17.09 -21.88
N SER A 317 16.32 -17.07 -22.97
CA SER A 317 16.81 -17.45 -24.31
C SER A 317 17.94 -16.56 -24.84
N ARG A 318 18.16 -15.39 -24.22
CA ARG A 318 19.24 -14.46 -24.55
C ARG A 318 20.33 -14.39 -23.48
N HIS A 319 20.28 -15.27 -22.48
CA HIS A 319 21.23 -15.32 -21.35
C HIS A 319 21.42 -13.96 -20.66
N LYS A 320 20.33 -13.21 -20.48
CA LYS A 320 20.33 -11.85 -19.89
C LYS A 320 20.13 -11.85 -18.38
N MET A 321 19.99 -13.00 -17.72
CA MET A 321 19.77 -13.05 -16.27
C MET A 321 20.93 -12.43 -15.44
N PRO A 322 22.22 -12.71 -15.73
CA PRO A 322 23.33 -12.11 -14.98
C PRO A 322 23.44 -10.59 -15.12
N LEU A 323 22.85 -10.02 -16.18
CA LEU A 323 22.82 -8.59 -16.40
C LEU A 323 22.07 -7.87 -15.27
N PHE A 324 21.01 -8.47 -14.71
CA PHE A 324 20.25 -7.84 -13.63
C PHE A 324 21.10 -7.66 -12.38
N THR A 325 21.90 -8.66 -12.04
CA THR A 325 22.90 -8.57 -10.96
C THR A 325 23.90 -7.44 -11.23
N MET A 326 24.44 -7.34 -12.45
CA MET A 326 25.33 -6.24 -12.82
C MET A 326 24.65 -4.88 -12.72
N LEU A 327 23.40 -4.74 -13.20
CA LEU A 327 22.67 -3.48 -13.16
C LEU A 327 22.34 -3.03 -11.73
N LEU A 328 22.04 -3.97 -10.82
CA LEU A 328 21.86 -3.65 -9.40
C LEU A 328 23.18 -3.22 -8.73
N LYS A 329 24.29 -3.81 -9.15
CA LYS A 329 25.63 -3.51 -8.62
C LYS A 329 26.17 -2.17 -9.12
N GLU A 330 26.25 -2.02 -10.45
CA GLU A 330 26.95 -0.93 -11.14
C GLU A 330 26.02 0.14 -11.73
N GLY A 331 24.72 -0.11 -11.83
CA GLY A 331 23.77 0.84 -12.41
C GLY A 331 23.67 2.13 -11.61
N GLU A 332 23.47 3.26 -12.29
CA GLU A 332 23.33 4.56 -11.63
C GLU A 332 21.84 4.90 -11.40
N GLY A 333 21.57 5.61 -10.29
CA GLY A 333 20.27 6.23 -9.99
C GLY A 333 19.08 5.28 -10.16
N SER A 334 18.18 5.64 -11.08
CA SER A 334 16.94 4.91 -11.37
C SER A 334 17.16 3.55 -12.03
N THR A 335 18.34 3.25 -12.56
CA THR A 335 18.61 1.94 -13.16
C THR A 335 18.43 0.83 -12.14
N LYS A 336 19.00 1.00 -10.94
CA LYS A 336 18.83 0.04 -9.83
C LYS A 336 17.37 -0.10 -9.43
N GLU A 337 16.68 1.03 -9.30
CA GLU A 337 15.24 1.08 -8.97
C GLU A 337 14.39 0.33 -10.00
N HIS A 338 14.55 0.61 -11.29
CA HIS A 338 13.79 -0.04 -12.36
C HIS A 338 14.15 -1.51 -12.51
N THR A 339 15.40 -1.90 -12.30
CA THR A 339 15.80 -3.31 -12.28
C THR A 339 15.12 -4.04 -11.12
N SER A 340 15.14 -3.50 -9.89
CA SER A 340 14.43 -4.07 -8.75
C SER A 340 12.92 -4.15 -9.00
N GLY A 341 12.30 -3.09 -9.52
CA GLY A 341 10.87 -3.07 -9.83
C GLY A 341 10.48 -4.05 -10.95
N LEU A 342 11.34 -4.25 -11.95
CA LEU A 342 11.14 -5.31 -12.94
C LEU A 342 11.22 -6.69 -12.27
N VAL A 343 12.25 -6.96 -11.46
CA VAL A 343 12.38 -8.23 -10.72
C VAL A 343 11.14 -8.48 -9.86
N ARG A 344 10.68 -7.49 -9.08
CA ARG A 344 9.41 -7.54 -8.32
C ARG A 344 8.26 -8.01 -9.20
N ASN A 345 8.03 -7.35 -10.34
CA ASN A 345 6.93 -7.68 -11.22
C ASN A 345 7.10 -9.06 -11.86
N LEU A 346 8.31 -9.49 -12.20
CA LEU A 346 8.55 -10.83 -12.73
C LEU A 346 8.20 -11.90 -11.70
N PHE A 347 8.52 -11.71 -10.42
CA PHE A 347 8.21 -12.67 -9.34
C PHE A 347 6.78 -12.56 -8.78
N SER A 348 6.03 -11.50 -9.14
CA SER A 348 4.62 -11.37 -8.78
C SER A 348 3.79 -12.45 -9.51
N GLY A 349 3.05 -13.29 -8.76
CA GLY A 349 2.12 -14.28 -9.35
C GLY A 349 2.48 -15.76 -9.18
N GLY A 350 3.62 -16.09 -8.55
CA GLY A 350 3.97 -17.45 -8.17
C GLY A 350 4.42 -18.36 -9.31
N SER A 351 4.98 -19.52 -8.95
CA SER A 351 5.29 -20.64 -9.87
C SER A 351 6.37 -20.37 -10.94
N ILE A 352 7.34 -19.52 -10.62
CA ILE A 352 8.57 -19.44 -11.41
C ILE A 352 9.56 -20.38 -10.75
N LYS A 353 9.93 -21.46 -11.43
CA LYS A 353 10.93 -22.44 -10.93
C LYS A 353 12.29 -22.29 -11.60
N VAL A 354 12.39 -21.47 -12.64
CA VAL A 354 13.56 -21.44 -13.53
C VAL A 354 14.83 -20.97 -12.82
N PHE A 355 14.70 -20.30 -11.67
CA PHE A 355 15.80 -19.72 -10.92
C PHE A 355 16.34 -20.61 -9.79
N GLU A 356 15.74 -21.77 -9.54
CA GLU A 356 16.18 -22.66 -8.46
C GLU A 356 17.65 -23.10 -8.66
N LYS A 357 18.45 -23.06 -7.58
CA LYS A 357 19.85 -23.53 -7.56
C LYS A 357 20.82 -22.83 -8.52
N ASN A 358 20.49 -21.64 -9.00
CA ASN A 358 21.38 -20.87 -9.87
C ASN A 358 22.28 -19.92 -9.05
N GLU A 359 23.60 -19.97 -9.26
CA GLU A 359 24.56 -19.08 -8.57
C GLU A 359 24.27 -17.59 -8.80
N TRP A 360 23.91 -17.21 -10.04
CA TRP A 360 23.59 -15.82 -10.36
C TRP A 360 22.34 -15.32 -9.62
N PHE A 361 21.39 -16.21 -9.30
CA PHE A 361 20.19 -15.84 -8.57
C PHE A 361 20.52 -15.54 -7.10
N GLN A 362 21.45 -16.31 -6.51
CA GLN A 362 21.96 -16.01 -5.19
C GLN A 362 22.61 -14.62 -5.13
N GLU A 363 23.46 -14.29 -6.12
CA GLU A 363 24.06 -12.95 -6.20
C GLU A 363 23.02 -11.86 -6.49
N LEU A 364 21.96 -12.13 -7.27
CA LEU A 364 20.84 -11.21 -7.46
C LEU A 364 20.18 -10.87 -6.11
N VAL A 365 19.85 -11.89 -5.32
CA VAL A 365 19.23 -11.71 -4.00
C VAL A 365 20.15 -10.91 -3.08
N LYS A 366 21.45 -11.22 -3.06
CA LYS A 366 22.45 -10.45 -2.31
C LYS A 366 22.46 -8.98 -2.70
N MET A 367 22.45 -8.66 -4.00
CA MET A 367 22.39 -7.26 -4.47
C MET A 367 21.10 -6.57 -4.03
N LEU A 368 19.96 -7.26 -4.03
CA LEU A 368 18.69 -6.71 -3.53
C LEU A 368 18.74 -6.46 -2.02
N VAL A 369 19.32 -7.36 -1.22
CA VAL A 369 19.48 -7.15 0.23
C VAL A 369 20.39 -5.95 0.51
N GLN A 370 21.53 -5.84 -0.18
CA GLN A 370 22.42 -4.67 -0.07
C GLN A 370 21.74 -3.37 -0.49
N LEU A 371 20.91 -3.41 -1.53
CA LEU A 371 20.17 -2.24 -2.00
C LEU A 371 19.05 -1.84 -1.02
N LEU A 372 18.42 -2.80 -0.34
CA LEU A 372 17.50 -2.53 0.76
C LEU A 372 18.23 -1.89 1.97
N GLU A 373 19.46 -2.31 2.24
CA GLU A 373 20.23 -1.81 3.38
C GLU A 373 20.79 -0.39 3.14
N HIS A 374 21.38 -0.15 1.97
CA HIS A 374 22.20 1.05 1.71
C HIS A 374 21.73 1.91 0.53
N GLY A 375 20.65 1.51 -0.17
CA GLY A 375 20.12 2.25 -1.30
C GLY A 375 19.46 3.57 -0.91
N LEU A 376 19.14 4.37 -1.92
CA LEU A 376 18.23 5.52 -1.76
C LEU A 376 16.82 5.01 -1.43
N SER A 377 15.98 5.83 -0.81
CA SER A 377 14.65 5.40 -0.35
C SER A 377 13.78 4.76 -1.46
N SER A 378 13.91 5.18 -2.71
CA SER A 378 13.20 4.56 -3.84
C SER A 378 13.76 3.19 -4.23
N GLN A 379 15.09 3.06 -4.20
CA GLN A 379 15.79 1.81 -4.44
C GLN A 379 15.52 0.80 -3.32
N GLN A 380 15.53 1.24 -2.06
CA GLN A 380 15.17 0.42 -0.91
C GLN A 380 13.73 -0.08 -1.01
N TYR A 381 12.79 0.79 -1.42
CA TYR A 381 11.40 0.42 -1.59
C TYR A 381 11.23 -0.68 -2.64
N GLU A 382 11.81 -0.49 -3.84
CA GLU A 382 11.71 -1.49 -4.91
C GLU A 382 12.51 -2.77 -4.59
N ALA A 383 13.64 -2.67 -3.90
CA ALA A 383 14.42 -3.82 -3.45
C ALA A 383 13.65 -4.66 -2.42
N GLY A 384 13.07 -4.02 -1.40
CA GLY A 384 12.21 -4.67 -0.43
C GLY A 384 10.96 -5.29 -1.07
N ALA A 385 10.35 -4.59 -2.04
CA ALA A 385 9.21 -5.12 -2.77
C ALA A 385 9.59 -6.34 -3.63
N ALA A 386 10.75 -6.31 -4.29
CA ALA A 386 11.29 -7.44 -5.04
C ALA A 386 11.59 -8.64 -4.13
N LEU A 387 12.24 -8.42 -2.99
CA LEU A 387 12.47 -9.45 -1.97
C LEU A 387 11.16 -10.02 -1.44
N GLY A 388 10.14 -9.19 -1.23
CA GLY A 388 8.80 -9.64 -0.84
C GLY A 388 8.16 -10.55 -1.89
N ALA A 389 8.24 -10.18 -3.19
CA ALA A 389 7.75 -11.00 -4.28
C ALA A 389 8.50 -12.34 -4.39
N ILE A 390 9.82 -12.33 -4.17
CA ILE A 390 10.64 -13.54 -4.09
C ILE A 390 10.21 -14.40 -2.89
N ALA A 391 10.05 -13.80 -1.70
CA ALA A 391 9.69 -14.49 -0.47
C ALA A 391 8.30 -15.14 -0.49
N LEU A 392 7.38 -14.66 -1.33
CA LEU A 392 6.08 -15.32 -1.58
C LEU A 392 6.24 -16.72 -2.20
N ASN A 393 7.39 -17.00 -2.83
CA ASN A 393 7.72 -18.30 -3.39
C ASN A 393 8.59 -19.06 -2.37
N LYS A 394 8.02 -20.08 -1.72
CA LYS A 394 8.69 -20.83 -0.62
C LYS A 394 10.06 -21.38 -1.03
N GLU A 395 10.20 -21.81 -2.28
CA GLU A 395 11.45 -22.33 -2.86
C GLU A 395 12.61 -21.31 -2.88
N TYR A 396 12.33 -20.01 -2.84
CA TYR A 396 13.36 -18.95 -2.88
C TYR A 396 13.64 -18.28 -1.54
N GLN A 397 12.86 -18.59 -0.50
CA GLN A 397 13.08 -18.07 0.86
C GLN A 397 14.49 -18.35 1.40
N PRO A 398 15.09 -19.56 1.21
CA PRO A 398 16.44 -19.85 1.70
C PRO A 398 17.51 -18.91 1.14
N SER A 399 17.36 -18.45 -0.12
CA SER A 399 18.32 -17.51 -0.72
C SER A 399 18.31 -16.16 -0.01
N ILE A 400 17.15 -15.69 0.46
CA ILE A 400 17.02 -14.42 1.20
C ILE A 400 17.66 -14.55 2.59
N VAL A 401 17.38 -15.66 3.28
CA VAL A 401 17.94 -15.93 4.62
C VAL A 401 19.47 -16.03 4.55
N LYS A 402 20.01 -16.77 3.57
CA LYS A 402 21.46 -16.93 3.38
C LYS A 402 22.22 -15.61 3.18
N GLU A 403 21.56 -14.59 2.62
CA GLU A 403 22.15 -13.25 2.44
C GLU A 403 21.85 -12.29 3.60
N ASN A 404 21.50 -12.80 4.79
CA ASN A 404 21.14 -12.03 5.98
C ASN A 404 19.91 -11.12 5.80
N GLY A 405 18.99 -11.52 4.92
CA GLY A 405 17.79 -10.73 4.64
C GLY A 405 16.89 -10.50 5.85
N ILE A 406 16.88 -11.42 6.83
CA ILE A 406 16.11 -11.27 8.08
C ILE A 406 16.64 -10.09 8.89
N ARG A 407 17.94 -10.10 9.23
CA ARG A 407 18.62 -9.01 9.95
C ARG A 407 18.40 -7.65 9.27
N VAL A 408 18.62 -7.57 7.95
CA VAL A 408 18.44 -6.31 7.20
C VAL A 408 16.99 -5.84 7.26
N CYS A 409 16.01 -6.73 7.11
CA CYS A 409 14.60 -6.34 7.18
C CYS A 409 14.21 -5.87 8.58
N VAL A 410 14.70 -6.50 9.66
CA VAL A 410 14.42 -6.03 11.02
C VAL A 410 15.06 -4.65 11.25
N ALA A 411 16.30 -4.44 10.81
CA ALA A 411 16.97 -3.15 10.92
C ALA A 411 16.21 -2.02 10.17
N GLN A 412 15.68 -2.31 8.98
CA GLN A 412 14.86 -1.35 8.23
C GLN A 412 13.52 -1.06 8.92
N MET A 413 12.91 -2.03 9.61
CA MET A 413 11.69 -1.79 10.37
C MET A 413 11.90 -0.89 11.59
N THR A 414 13.05 -1.00 12.26
CA THR A 414 13.32 -0.30 13.53
C THR A 414 14.03 1.04 13.36
N SER A 415 14.73 1.25 12.23
CA SER A 415 15.44 2.50 11.96
C SER A 415 14.49 3.69 11.83
N GLN A 416 14.81 4.78 12.53
CA GLN A 416 14.06 6.04 12.48
C GLN A 416 14.17 6.75 11.13
N SER A 417 15.30 6.59 10.42
CA SER A 417 15.54 7.23 9.12
C SER A 417 14.85 6.51 7.96
N THR A 418 14.38 5.28 8.16
CA THR A 418 13.74 4.51 7.11
C THR A 418 12.35 5.06 6.81
N VAL A 419 12.05 5.28 5.52
CA VAL A 419 10.72 5.77 5.11
C VAL A 419 9.66 4.70 5.31
N GLU A 420 8.42 5.12 5.58
CA GLU A 420 7.30 4.22 5.92
C GLU A 420 7.09 3.09 4.90
N GLY A 421 7.12 3.42 3.60
CA GLY A 421 6.96 2.43 2.55
C GLY A 421 8.05 1.36 2.51
N VAL A 422 9.28 1.66 2.98
CA VAL A 422 10.34 0.66 3.10
C VAL A 422 10.07 -0.26 4.29
N ARG A 423 9.64 0.30 5.44
CA ARG A 423 9.23 -0.49 6.61
C ARG A 423 8.13 -1.49 6.25
N ASP A 424 7.16 -1.08 5.42
CA ASP A 424 6.11 -1.95 4.91
C ASP A 424 6.66 -3.17 4.17
N LYS A 425 7.58 -2.94 3.24
CA LYS A 425 8.15 -4.01 2.43
C LYS A 425 9.00 -4.94 3.28
N SER A 426 9.80 -4.41 4.20
CA SER A 426 10.58 -5.21 5.14
C SER A 426 9.70 -6.07 6.04
N ALA A 427 8.62 -5.51 6.59
CA ALA A 427 7.64 -6.24 7.38
C ALA A 427 6.96 -7.36 6.58
N LEU A 428 6.63 -7.09 5.30
CA LEU A 428 6.05 -8.08 4.40
C LEU A 428 7.03 -9.23 4.12
N VAL A 429 8.31 -8.93 3.87
CA VAL A 429 9.36 -9.95 3.66
C VAL A 429 9.46 -10.86 4.88
N LEU A 430 9.60 -10.28 6.08
CA LEU A 430 9.69 -11.07 7.32
C LEU A 430 8.44 -11.93 7.58
N ARG A 431 7.25 -11.39 7.33
CA ARG A 431 6.00 -12.17 7.43
C ARG A 431 5.98 -13.36 6.46
N CYS A 432 6.52 -13.21 5.25
CA CYS A 432 6.62 -14.32 4.30
C CYS A 432 7.66 -15.35 4.74
N LEU A 433 8.78 -14.90 5.32
CA LEU A 433 9.85 -15.76 5.81
C LEU A 433 9.48 -16.52 7.11
N SER A 434 8.49 -16.06 7.88
CA SER A 434 8.06 -16.70 9.13
C SER A 434 7.30 -18.03 8.95
N ALA A 435 7.47 -18.72 7.81
CA ALA A 435 6.79 -19.96 7.47
C ALA A 435 7.47 -21.22 8.06
N THR A 436 8.71 -21.10 8.54
CA THR A 436 9.48 -22.17 9.19
C THR A 436 9.85 -21.77 10.61
N GLU A 437 9.99 -22.74 11.50
CA GLU A 437 10.37 -22.49 12.89
C GLU A 437 11.78 -21.86 13.02
N GLU A 438 12.73 -22.30 12.18
CA GLU A 438 14.09 -21.75 12.14
C GLU A 438 14.08 -20.25 11.82
N ASN A 439 13.35 -19.85 10.78
CA ASN A 439 13.23 -18.44 10.41
C ASN A 439 12.47 -17.65 11.49
N GLN A 440 11.43 -18.23 12.10
CA GLN A 440 10.71 -17.58 13.20
C GLN A 440 11.64 -17.30 14.39
N ARG A 441 12.52 -18.24 14.72
CA ARG A 441 13.53 -18.11 15.76
C ARG A 441 14.55 -17.03 15.43
N GLU A 442 15.08 -17.03 14.21
CA GLU A 442 16.03 -16.00 13.74
C GLU A 442 15.40 -14.60 13.77
N ILE A 443 14.16 -14.45 13.27
CA ILE A 443 13.40 -13.19 13.35
C ILE A 443 13.29 -12.72 14.80
N GLY A 444 13.05 -13.64 15.73
CA GLY A 444 13.03 -13.35 17.16
C GLY A 444 14.35 -12.82 17.70
N ILE A 445 15.45 -13.52 17.41
CA ILE A 445 16.81 -13.18 17.84
C ILE A 445 17.22 -11.79 17.33
N GLU A 446 16.87 -11.47 16.08
CA GLU A 446 17.18 -10.17 15.46
C GLU A 446 16.31 -9.01 15.99
N GLY A 447 15.37 -9.26 16.91
CA GLY A 447 14.50 -8.23 17.50
C GLY A 447 13.17 -8.03 16.78
N GLY A 448 12.76 -8.97 15.92
CA GLY A 448 11.55 -8.87 15.11
C GLY A 448 10.26 -8.79 15.94
N VAL A 449 10.19 -9.43 17.12
CA VAL A 449 9.00 -9.36 17.99
C VAL A 449 8.74 -7.92 18.46
N GLU A 450 9.78 -7.22 18.93
CA GLU A 450 9.69 -5.81 19.33
C GLU A 450 9.32 -4.92 18.13
N ALA A 451 9.98 -5.14 16.99
CA ALA A 451 9.74 -4.39 15.77
C ALA A 451 8.27 -4.52 15.30
N PHE A 452 7.70 -5.72 15.31
CA PHE A 452 6.30 -5.93 14.94
C PHE A 452 5.32 -5.39 16.00
N LEU A 453 5.65 -5.40 17.29
CA LEU A 453 4.81 -4.75 18.32
C LEU A 453 4.76 -3.24 18.11
N SER A 454 5.90 -2.60 17.86
CA SER A 454 5.97 -1.16 17.56
C SER A 454 5.20 -0.82 16.29
N LEU A 455 5.37 -1.62 15.23
CA LEU A 455 4.65 -1.43 13.97
C LEU A 455 3.14 -1.66 14.12
N LEU A 456 2.72 -2.62 14.95
CA LEU A 456 1.32 -2.83 15.31
C LEU A 456 0.74 -1.62 16.05
N GLN A 457 1.48 -0.95 16.93
CA GLN A 457 0.98 0.23 17.67
C GLN A 457 0.93 1.49 16.81
N ASN A 458 2.02 1.77 16.09
CA ASN A 458 2.27 3.06 15.46
C ASN A 458 1.99 3.07 13.95
N GLY A 459 1.81 1.89 13.34
CA GLY A 459 1.65 1.76 11.90
C GLY A 459 0.25 1.99 11.35
N THR A 460 0.17 2.07 10.02
CA THR A 460 -1.05 2.09 9.21
C THR A 460 -1.86 0.82 9.37
N GLN A 461 -3.09 0.83 8.86
CA GLN A 461 -3.95 -0.35 8.90
C GLN A 461 -3.30 -1.58 8.21
N ALA A 462 -2.66 -1.40 7.04
CA ALA A 462 -1.97 -2.48 6.35
C ALA A 462 -0.74 -3.01 7.14
N GLN A 463 0.00 -2.10 7.79
CA GLN A 463 1.10 -2.44 8.69
C GLN A 463 0.62 -3.24 9.90
N ARG A 464 -0.53 -2.88 10.48
CA ARG A 464 -1.14 -3.59 11.61
C ARG A 464 -1.58 -5.00 11.23
N GLU A 465 -2.15 -5.18 10.04
CA GLU A 465 -2.52 -6.50 9.52
C GLU A 465 -1.28 -7.36 9.31
N THR A 466 -0.25 -6.82 8.65
CA THR A 466 1.03 -7.51 8.46
C THR A 466 1.67 -7.91 9.79
N SER A 467 1.72 -6.98 10.75
CA SER A 467 2.36 -7.18 12.05
C SER A 467 1.62 -8.17 12.93
N SER A 468 0.28 -8.07 13.01
CA SER A 468 -0.52 -9.00 13.80
C SER A 468 -0.45 -10.42 13.25
N ALA A 469 -0.45 -10.58 11.92
CA ALA A 469 -0.22 -11.88 11.30
C ALA A 469 1.18 -12.43 11.61
N ALA A 470 2.24 -11.61 11.46
CA ALA A 470 3.60 -12.03 11.77
C ALA A 470 3.76 -12.44 13.24
N LEU A 471 3.27 -11.63 14.19
CA LEU A 471 3.28 -11.95 15.62
C LEU A 471 2.58 -13.28 15.90
N ASN A 472 1.41 -13.54 15.28
CA ASN A 472 0.73 -14.83 15.42
C ASN A 472 1.62 -16.00 15.00
N TRP A 473 2.30 -15.92 13.85
CA TRP A 473 3.22 -16.98 13.40
C TRP A 473 4.44 -17.12 14.32
N LEU A 474 5.03 -16.02 14.75
CA LEU A 474 6.22 -16.04 15.62
C LEU A 474 5.95 -16.71 16.97
N MET A 475 4.71 -16.69 17.47
CA MET A 475 4.34 -17.31 18.75
C MET A 475 4.31 -18.85 18.72
N GLU A 476 4.61 -19.50 17.60
CA GLU A 476 4.89 -20.95 17.58
C GLU A 476 6.22 -21.29 18.29
N VAL A 477 7.18 -20.37 18.29
CA VAL A 477 8.50 -20.54 18.90
C VAL A 477 8.50 -20.15 20.39
N PRO A 478 8.99 -21.00 21.31
CA PRO A 478 9.04 -20.71 22.74
C PRO A 478 9.78 -19.42 23.12
N GLU A 479 10.94 -19.19 22.52
CA GLU A 479 11.79 -18.03 22.80
C GLU A 479 11.08 -16.73 22.44
N ASN A 480 10.34 -16.73 21.32
CA ASN A 480 9.55 -15.58 20.88
C ASN A 480 8.40 -15.27 21.82
N ARG A 481 7.75 -16.30 22.41
CA ARG A 481 6.71 -16.10 23.43
C ARG A 481 7.29 -15.40 24.66
N THR A 482 8.47 -15.83 25.11
CA THR A 482 9.18 -15.19 26.22
C THR A 482 9.52 -13.73 25.91
N ILE A 483 10.01 -13.43 24.70
CA ILE A 483 10.27 -12.05 24.26
C ILE A 483 8.98 -11.24 24.24
N LEU A 484 7.88 -11.77 23.68
CA LEU A 484 6.58 -11.10 23.64
C LEU A 484 6.12 -10.68 25.04
N VAL A 485 6.24 -11.56 26.04
CA VAL A 485 5.85 -11.24 27.42
C VAL A 485 6.74 -10.17 28.04
N LYS A 486 8.06 -10.25 27.83
CA LYS A 486 9.03 -9.24 28.29
C LYS A 486 8.72 -7.85 27.71
N GLU A 487 8.39 -7.79 26.42
CA GLU A 487 8.02 -6.55 25.70
C GLU A 487 6.58 -6.08 25.97
N ARG A 488 5.94 -6.56 27.04
CA ARG A 488 4.55 -6.22 27.41
C ARG A 488 3.54 -6.49 26.30
N GLY A 489 3.88 -7.38 25.36
CA GLY A 489 3.13 -7.66 24.14
C GLY A 489 1.74 -8.24 24.41
N ILE A 490 1.52 -8.91 25.55
CA ILE A 490 0.19 -9.42 25.94
C ILE A 490 -0.83 -8.27 25.97
N ARG A 491 -0.50 -7.15 26.63
CA ARG A 491 -1.42 -6.00 26.75
C ARG A 491 -1.62 -5.31 25.41
N THR A 492 -0.55 -5.20 24.61
CA THR A 492 -0.62 -4.64 23.25
C THR A 492 -1.56 -5.44 22.36
N LEU A 493 -1.40 -6.77 22.31
CA LEU A 493 -2.27 -7.66 21.55
C LEU A 493 -3.70 -7.61 22.08
N LEU A 494 -3.91 -7.58 23.41
CA LEU A 494 -5.24 -7.49 24.00
C LEU A 494 -5.98 -6.19 23.61
N ASN A 495 -5.27 -5.06 23.56
CA ASN A 495 -5.85 -3.81 23.06
C ASN A 495 -6.36 -3.96 21.62
N TYR A 496 -5.62 -4.69 20.78
CA TYR A 496 -6.02 -4.96 19.40
C TYR A 496 -7.07 -6.07 19.25
N VAL A 497 -7.22 -6.96 20.22
CA VAL A 497 -8.38 -7.86 20.31
C VAL A 497 -9.67 -7.07 20.53
N VAL A 498 -9.63 -6.02 21.35
CA VAL A 498 -10.82 -5.19 21.66
C VAL A 498 -11.09 -4.16 20.56
N ARG A 499 -10.06 -3.45 20.08
CA ARG A 499 -10.21 -2.27 19.22
C ARG A 499 -9.78 -2.47 17.77
N GLY A 500 -9.10 -3.57 17.45
CA GLY A 500 -8.58 -3.83 16.11
C GLY A 500 -9.70 -4.04 15.08
N GLN A 501 -9.36 -3.99 13.79
CA GLN A 501 -10.27 -4.43 12.72
C GLN A 501 -10.40 -5.96 12.69
N LYS A 502 -11.40 -6.48 11.97
CA LYS A 502 -11.76 -7.91 11.93
C LYS A 502 -10.54 -8.83 11.80
N PHE A 503 -9.65 -8.55 10.84
CA PHE A 503 -8.45 -9.36 10.61
C PHE A 503 -7.46 -9.27 11.78
N VAL A 504 -7.10 -8.05 12.20
CA VAL A 504 -6.16 -7.80 13.30
C VAL A 504 -6.67 -8.44 14.60
N ARG A 505 -7.97 -8.31 14.92
CA ARG A 505 -8.59 -8.95 16.11
C ARG A 505 -8.38 -10.46 16.10
N GLN A 506 -8.63 -11.11 14.96
CA GLN A 506 -8.43 -12.55 14.79
C GLN A 506 -6.97 -12.94 15.03
N GLN A 507 -6.02 -12.25 14.39
CA GLN A 507 -4.61 -12.59 14.53
C GLN A 507 -4.11 -12.35 15.96
N SER A 508 -4.53 -11.27 16.60
CA SER A 508 -4.14 -10.95 17.98
C SER A 508 -4.66 -11.96 19.00
N ILE A 509 -5.92 -12.40 18.91
CA ILE A 509 -6.45 -13.41 19.85
C ILE A 509 -5.81 -14.77 19.59
N SER A 510 -5.56 -15.13 18.34
CA SER A 510 -4.83 -16.36 17.98
C SER A 510 -3.41 -16.36 18.55
N ALA A 511 -2.68 -15.25 18.42
CA ALA A 511 -1.35 -15.10 19.01
C ALA A 511 -1.37 -15.29 20.54
N LEU A 512 -2.29 -14.63 21.26
CA LEU A 512 -2.46 -14.79 22.71
C LEU A 512 -2.82 -16.23 23.11
N SER A 513 -3.65 -16.90 22.31
CA SER A 513 -4.06 -18.28 22.60
C SER A 513 -2.91 -19.29 22.51
N LYS A 514 -1.83 -18.98 21.77
CA LYS A 514 -0.62 -19.81 21.71
C LYS A 514 0.24 -19.74 22.96
N LEU A 515 0.04 -18.72 23.81
CA LEU A 515 0.70 -18.65 25.11
C LEU A 515 -0.02 -19.52 26.16
N ALA A 516 -1.34 -19.69 26.02
CA ALA A 516 -2.20 -20.29 27.03
C ALA A 516 -1.82 -21.72 27.49
N PRO A 517 -1.35 -22.64 26.61
CA PRO A 517 -0.97 -23.98 27.01
C PRO A 517 0.29 -24.05 27.90
N HIS A 518 1.06 -22.95 28.00
CA HIS A 518 2.35 -22.94 28.70
C HIS A 518 2.23 -22.27 30.07
N SER A 519 2.56 -23.00 31.14
CA SER A 519 2.40 -22.57 32.53
C SER A 519 3.10 -21.24 32.84
N GLU A 520 4.28 -21.01 32.26
CA GLU A 520 5.06 -19.77 32.41
C GLU A 520 4.32 -18.50 31.96
N PHE A 521 3.33 -18.61 31.07
CA PHE A 521 2.57 -17.46 30.57
C PHE A 521 1.15 -17.34 31.15
N GLN A 522 0.68 -18.32 31.93
CA GLN A 522 -0.68 -18.32 32.47
C GLN A 522 -0.90 -17.17 33.47
N VAL A 523 0.04 -16.94 34.38
CA VAL A 523 -0.03 -15.82 35.33
C VAL A 523 0.08 -14.46 34.62
N PRO A 524 1.03 -14.22 33.71
CA PRO A 524 1.03 -13.01 32.88
C PRO A 524 -0.27 -12.76 32.11
N LEU A 525 -0.90 -13.80 31.55
CA LEU A 525 -2.20 -13.69 30.89
C LEU A 525 -3.29 -13.26 31.87
N ALA A 526 -3.36 -13.89 33.05
CA ALA A 526 -4.34 -13.54 34.09
C ALA A 526 -4.18 -12.08 34.53
N GLN A 527 -2.95 -11.62 34.74
CA GLN A 527 -2.64 -10.24 35.16
C GLN A 527 -2.85 -9.17 34.07
N ALA A 528 -3.03 -9.59 32.81
CA ALA A 528 -3.26 -8.66 31.70
C ALA A 528 -4.73 -8.22 31.57
N GLY A 529 -5.65 -8.77 32.37
CA GLY A 529 -7.07 -8.40 32.33
C GLY A 529 -7.84 -9.04 31.18
N VAL A 530 -7.49 -10.27 30.81
CA VAL A 530 -8.08 -10.97 29.64
C VAL A 530 -9.53 -11.43 29.83
N LEU A 531 -10.04 -11.52 31.07
CA LEU A 531 -11.36 -12.09 31.38
C LEU A 531 -12.50 -11.38 30.62
N GLY A 532 -12.65 -10.07 30.80
CA GLY A 532 -13.71 -9.28 30.15
C GLY A 532 -13.67 -9.36 28.62
N PRO A 533 -12.52 -9.10 27.97
CA PRO A 533 -12.37 -9.27 26.52
C PRO A 533 -12.70 -10.69 26.03
N CYS A 534 -12.30 -11.75 26.76
CA CYS A 534 -12.60 -13.13 26.36
C CYS A 534 -14.10 -13.44 26.43
N VAL A 535 -14.79 -12.97 27.49
CA VAL A 535 -16.26 -13.12 27.60
C VAL A 535 -16.97 -12.42 26.45
N ALA A 536 -16.59 -11.18 26.13
CA ALA A 536 -17.17 -10.44 25.00
C ALA A 536 -16.97 -11.15 23.65
N ILE A 537 -15.80 -11.77 23.43
CA ILE A 537 -15.52 -12.57 22.23
C ILE A 537 -16.36 -13.84 22.19
N MET A 538 -16.58 -14.50 23.32
CA MET A 538 -17.43 -15.71 23.35
C MET A 538 -18.87 -15.42 22.90
N GLU A 539 -19.37 -14.21 23.16
CA GLU A 539 -20.70 -13.78 22.75
C GLU A 539 -20.75 -13.36 21.27
N THR A 540 -19.77 -12.60 20.80
CA THR A 540 -19.84 -11.88 19.50
C THR A 540 -18.86 -12.37 18.43
N GLY A 541 -17.86 -13.17 18.81
CA GLY A 541 -16.78 -13.63 17.94
C GLY A 541 -17.18 -14.74 16.96
N ASN A 542 -16.31 -15.00 15.98
CA ASN A 542 -16.44 -16.19 15.12
C ASN A 542 -15.95 -17.47 15.82
N ASP A 543 -16.13 -18.63 15.20
CA ASP A 543 -15.86 -19.90 15.85
C ASP A 543 -14.41 -20.09 16.32
N SER A 544 -13.45 -19.61 15.53
CA SER A 544 -12.03 -19.64 15.87
C SER A 544 -11.73 -18.71 17.05
N GLN A 545 -12.30 -17.50 17.06
CA GLN A 545 -12.11 -16.53 18.14
C GLN A 545 -12.68 -17.05 19.46
N LYS A 546 -13.88 -17.66 19.45
CA LYS A 546 -14.49 -18.25 20.65
C LYS A 546 -13.63 -19.37 21.22
N THR A 547 -13.11 -20.25 20.36
CA THR A 547 -12.21 -21.34 20.77
C THR A 547 -10.91 -20.78 21.38
N ALA A 548 -10.30 -19.79 20.73
CA ALA A 548 -9.10 -19.12 21.23
C ALA A 548 -9.33 -18.43 22.59
N ALA A 549 -10.46 -17.77 22.77
CA ALA A 549 -10.86 -17.17 24.04
C ALA A 549 -11.01 -18.23 25.15
N CYS A 550 -11.65 -19.37 24.88
CA CYS A 550 -11.74 -20.46 25.85
C CYS A 550 -10.37 -21.02 26.26
N ASN A 551 -9.43 -21.17 25.31
CA ASN A 551 -8.08 -21.61 25.63
C ASN A 551 -7.38 -20.63 26.58
N ILE A 552 -7.56 -19.33 26.37
CA ILE A 552 -7.02 -18.29 27.28
C ILE A 552 -7.71 -18.35 28.64
N LEU A 553 -9.03 -18.54 28.70
CA LEU A 553 -9.74 -18.72 29.97
C LEU A 553 -9.29 -19.97 30.72
N LEU A 554 -8.97 -21.06 30.02
CA LEU A 554 -8.41 -22.28 30.62
C LEU A 554 -7.05 -22.01 31.28
N ALA A 555 -6.21 -21.18 30.65
CA ALA A 555 -4.96 -20.72 31.24
C ALA A 555 -5.22 -19.94 32.53
N VAL A 556 -6.17 -18.99 32.54
CA VAL A 556 -6.50 -18.22 33.76
C VAL A 556 -7.07 -19.12 34.86
N ALA A 557 -7.92 -20.07 34.51
CA ALA A 557 -8.50 -21.06 35.44
C ALA A 557 -7.44 -21.98 36.08
N SER A 558 -6.25 -22.06 35.47
CA SER A 558 -5.11 -22.82 36.00
C SER A 558 -4.22 -21.99 36.95
N THR A 559 -4.60 -20.74 37.25
CA THR A 559 -3.90 -19.84 38.18
C THR A 559 -4.75 -19.53 39.42
N GLU A 560 -4.17 -18.82 40.39
CA GLU A 560 -4.89 -18.30 41.56
C GLU A 560 -6.02 -17.31 41.20
N ALA A 561 -6.02 -16.76 39.98
CA ALA A 561 -7.08 -15.87 39.51
C ALA A 561 -8.41 -16.60 39.19
N VAL A 562 -8.46 -17.92 39.34
CA VAL A 562 -9.69 -18.72 39.15
C VAL A 562 -10.88 -18.20 39.97
N GLY A 563 -10.65 -17.65 41.15
CA GLY A 563 -11.72 -17.05 41.98
C GLY A 563 -12.43 -15.86 41.32
N ASN A 564 -11.74 -15.14 40.43
CA ASN A 564 -12.29 -13.98 39.73
C ASN A 564 -13.09 -14.37 38.48
N MET A 565 -13.25 -15.67 38.19
CA MET A 565 -13.90 -16.16 36.99
C MET A 565 -15.41 -16.40 37.16
N ALA A 566 -16.01 -16.06 38.30
CA ALA A 566 -17.43 -16.27 38.58
C ALA A 566 -18.34 -15.70 37.46
N ASP A 567 -18.08 -14.47 37.02
CA ASP A 567 -18.86 -13.80 35.98
C ASP A 567 -18.64 -14.39 34.58
N THR A 568 -17.60 -15.19 34.38
CA THR A 568 -17.33 -15.86 33.10
C THR A 568 -18.09 -17.17 32.95
N VAL A 569 -18.53 -17.78 34.06
CA VAL A 569 -19.19 -19.10 34.09
C VAL A 569 -20.40 -19.18 33.16
N PRO A 570 -21.37 -18.24 33.17
CA PRO A 570 -22.56 -18.34 32.34
C PRO A 570 -22.23 -18.41 30.84
N SER A 571 -21.27 -17.61 30.39
CA SER A 571 -20.88 -17.57 28.98
C SER A 571 -20.14 -18.85 28.57
N VAL A 572 -19.35 -19.46 29.47
CA VAL A 572 -18.67 -20.75 29.21
C VAL A 572 -19.69 -21.89 29.13
N VAL A 573 -20.67 -21.92 30.04
CA VAL A 573 -21.77 -22.91 30.01
C VAL A 573 -22.60 -22.78 28.74
N LYS A 574 -22.96 -21.56 28.35
CA LYS A 574 -23.66 -21.31 27.09
C LYS A 574 -22.90 -21.90 25.90
N LEU A 575 -21.58 -21.67 25.84
CA LEU A 575 -20.74 -22.18 24.76
C LEU A 575 -20.60 -23.71 24.79
N TYR A 576 -20.56 -24.33 25.98
CA TYR A 576 -20.60 -25.78 26.13
C TYR A 576 -21.90 -26.40 25.58
N ASN A 577 -23.04 -25.74 25.79
CA ASN A 577 -24.34 -26.24 25.36
C ASN A 577 -24.58 -26.02 23.85
N THR A 578 -24.28 -24.82 23.35
CA THR A 578 -24.69 -24.40 21.99
C THR A 578 -23.54 -24.26 20.98
N GLY A 579 -22.29 -24.45 21.40
CA GLY A 579 -21.12 -24.24 20.55
C GLY A 579 -20.85 -25.36 19.53
N THR A 580 -19.87 -25.14 18.66
CA THR A 580 -19.32 -26.18 17.76
C THR A 580 -18.55 -27.24 18.56
N LEU A 581 -18.27 -28.41 17.97
CA LEU A 581 -17.56 -29.50 18.66
C LEU A 581 -16.25 -29.02 19.33
N SER A 582 -15.44 -28.23 18.62
CA SER A 582 -14.20 -27.65 19.16
C SER A 582 -14.45 -26.70 20.32
N GLN A 583 -15.49 -25.87 20.23
CA GLN A 583 -15.88 -24.95 21.30
C GLN A 583 -16.41 -25.68 22.52
N LYS A 584 -17.26 -26.71 22.34
CA LYS A 584 -17.76 -27.55 23.42
C LYS A 584 -16.61 -28.23 24.16
N THR A 585 -15.63 -28.73 23.41
CA THR A 585 -14.45 -29.39 23.96
C THR A 585 -13.61 -28.42 24.79
N ALA A 586 -13.32 -27.22 24.25
CA ALA A 586 -12.57 -26.19 24.97
C ALA A 586 -13.34 -25.68 26.20
N ALA A 587 -14.64 -25.43 26.08
CA ALA A 587 -15.50 -24.99 27.17
C ALA A 587 -15.58 -26.06 28.28
N LYS A 588 -15.69 -27.34 27.91
CA LYS A 588 -15.64 -28.46 28.86
C LYS A 588 -14.38 -28.42 29.72
N GLN A 589 -13.20 -28.28 29.10
CA GLN A 589 -11.93 -28.21 29.84
C GLN A 589 -11.88 -27.04 30.82
N VAL A 590 -12.42 -25.88 30.43
CA VAL A 590 -12.55 -24.73 31.34
C VAL A 590 -13.45 -25.09 32.53
N LEU A 591 -14.67 -25.59 32.27
CA LEU A 591 -15.63 -25.96 33.31
C LEU A 591 -15.06 -27.03 34.26
N GLU A 592 -14.32 -28.00 33.72
CA GLU A 592 -13.68 -29.03 34.52
C GLU A 592 -12.64 -28.44 35.49
N ARG A 593 -11.85 -27.48 35.01
CA ARG A 593 -10.88 -26.77 35.86
C ARG A 593 -11.59 -25.90 36.90
N LEU A 594 -12.64 -25.17 36.52
CA LEU A 594 -13.41 -24.32 37.43
C LEU A 594 -14.14 -25.12 38.52
N CYS A 595 -14.63 -26.31 38.22
CA CYS A 595 -15.32 -27.17 39.20
C CYS A 595 -14.41 -27.68 40.32
N ARG A 596 -13.08 -27.63 40.14
CA ARG A 596 -12.13 -27.91 41.22
C ARG A 596 -12.12 -26.80 42.28
N HIS A 597 -12.60 -25.61 41.94
CA HIS A 597 -12.73 -24.50 42.87
C HIS A 597 -14.06 -24.58 43.64
N ARG A 598 -13.99 -24.77 44.96
CA ARG A 598 -15.16 -25.04 45.83
C ARG A 598 -16.28 -24.00 45.67
N ALA A 599 -15.93 -22.73 45.53
CA ALA A 599 -16.92 -21.64 45.41
C ALA A 599 -17.66 -21.63 44.06
N LEU A 600 -17.06 -22.15 42.99
CA LEU A 600 -17.65 -22.13 41.64
C LEU A 600 -18.42 -23.42 41.31
N ARG A 601 -18.04 -24.53 41.94
CA ARG A 601 -18.62 -25.86 41.69
C ARG A 601 -20.15 -25.89 41.81
N GLY A 602 -20.71 -25.31 42.88
CA GLY A 602 -22.16 -25.31 43.10
C GLY A 602 -22.92 -24.59 41.99
N THR A 603 -22.45 -23.40 41.61
CA THR A 603 -23.04 -22.59 40.52
C THR A 603 -22.98 -23.33 39.18
N ILE A 604 -21.84 -23.97 38.86
CA ILE A 604 -21.67 -24.68 37.58
C ILE A 604 -22.61 -25.90 37.50
N LEU A 605 -22.68 -26.71 38.55
CA LEU A 605 -23.56 -27.89 38.59
C LEU A 605 -25.04 -27.51 38.47
N GLY A 606 -25.44 -26.35 39.04
CA GLY A 606 -26.79 -25.83 38.89
C GLY A 606 -27.13 -25.36 37.46
N MET A 607 -26.14 -24.95 36.65
CA MET A 607 -26.35 -24.43 35.30
C MET A 607 -26.26 -25.51 34.20
N VAL A 608 -25.43 -26.54 34.39
CA VAL A 608 -25.19 -27.60 33.39
C VAL A 608 -26.02 -28.86 33.67
N GLY A 609 -26.53 -29.02 34.89
CA GLY A 609 -27.15 -30.26 35.35
C GLY A 609 -26.10 -31.25 35.87
N ALA A 610 -26.41 -31.94 36.98
CA ALA A 610 -25.45 -32.81 37.67
C ALA A 610 -24.97 -34.01 36.84
N ASP A 611 -25.72 -34.41 35.81
CA ASP A 611 -25.46 -35.59 34.98
C ASP A 611 -24.73 -35.29 33.66
N ASP A 612 -24.64 -34.01 33.25
CA ASP A 612 -24.20 -33.63 31.90
C ASP A 612 -22.69 -33.26 31.83
N LEU A 613 -22.07 -33.07 33.00
CA LEU A 613 -20.62 -33.08 33.16
C LEU A 613 -20.22 -34.44 33.70
N MET A 614 -19.54 -35.25 32.89
CA MET A 614 -18.71 -36.38 33.35
C MET A 614 -17.54 -35.86 34.21
N LEU A 615 -17.86 -35.23 35.34
CA LEU A 615 -16.99 -34.61 36.33
C LEU A 615 -16.98 -35.44 37.62
N ARG A 616 -16.64 -36.72 37.46
CA ARG A 616 -16.20 -37.56 38.59
C ARG A 616 -14.72 -37.35 38.83
#